data_AF-A0AA38XTD5-F1
#
_entry.id   AF-A0AA38XTD5-F1
#
_cell.length_a   1.000
_cell.length_b   1.000
_cell.length_c   1.000
_cell.angle_alpha   90.00
_cell.angle_beta   90.00
_cell.angle_gamma   90.00
#
_symmetry.space_group_name_H-M   'P 1'
#
loop_
_entity.id
_entity.type
_entity.pdbx_description
1 polymer ?
#
loop_
_entity_poly.entity_id
_entity_poly.type
_entity_poly.pdbx_seq_one_letter_code
_entity_poly.pdbx_strand_id
1 'polypeptide(L)'
;MVGLYLFVRTVLPVLLGSAVAIVGARVINARLSRLPRREILLPDQSLLPSAAAQRRYRRMLRRRPGLKRFTRPPKVPRSWIWLAALAFIGTVSLTVYLMPDGPRFQVMVESVVGYPSTVIEVQVPAGHEQLLLDAWAPVLQQSARPISMRYRQTRTGNPVEVHGVLPVQVRRQGRLLQVATARPMDAAALREALRACSASSDIALNIQPRTVAPWREWGWQPLPARLTNQRLNRAAASPPTCCPPGSGNGAHALPPAAAPPPSATP
;
A
#
# COMPACT_ATOMS: atom_id res chain seq x y z
N MET A 1 -9.22 0.49 -8.61
CA MET A 1 -8.08 0.70 -7.69
C MET A 1 -8.36 0.22 -6.27
N VAL A 2 -9.43 0.67 -5.60
CA VAL A 2 -9.85 0.14 -4.27
C VAL A 2 -10.00 -1.38 -4.26
N GLY A 3 -10.63 -1.96 -5.29
CA GLY A 3 -10.80 -3.41 -5.42
C GLY A 3 -9.49 -4.19 -5.52
N LEU A 4 -8.46 -3.66 -6.20
CA LEU A 4 -7.15 -4.30 -6.28
C LEU A 4 -6.45 -4.29 -4.92
N TYR A 5 -6.51 -3.16 -4.20
CA TYR A 5 -5.97 -3.07 -2.84
C TYR A 5 -6.65 -4.05 -1.88
N LEU A 6 -7.99 -4.12 -1.90
CA LEU A 6 -8.74 -5.08 -1.08
C LEU A 6 -8.44 -6.52 -1.48
N PHE A 7 -8.29 -6.81 -2.78
CA PHE A 7 -7.93 -8.13 -3.28
C PHE A 7 -6.53 -8.55 -2.81
N VAL A 8 -5.50 -7.72 -3.02
CA VAL A 8 -4.14 -8.04 -2.54
C VAL A 8 -4.15 -8.16 -1.01
N ARG A 9 -4.88 -7.30 -0.30
CA ARG A 9 -4.97 -7.32 1.18
C ARG A 9 -5.66 -8.54 1.75
N THR A 10 -6.51 -9.20 0.98
CA THR A 10 -7.23 -10.42 1.42
C THR A 10 -6.54 -11.68 0.90
N VAL A 11 -6.13 -11.68 -0.37
CA VAL A 11 -5.56 -12.84 -1.04
C VAL A 11 -4.13 -13.12 -0.58
N LEU A 12 -3.28 -12.10 -0.40
CA LEU A 12 -1.89 -12.33 -0.03
C LEU A 12 -1.76 -13.01 1.35
N PRO A 13 -2.46 -12.55 2.42
CA PRO A 13 -2.42 -13.26 3.71
C PRO A 13 -3.03 -14.66 3.62
N VAL A 14 -4.06 -14.88 2.80
CA VAL A 14 -4.68 -16.20 2.61
C VAL A 14 -3.71 -17.15 1.88
N LEU A 15 -2.99 -16.67 0.87
CA LEU A 15 -1.97 -17.46 0.17
C LEU A 15 -0.80 -17.81 1.08
N LEU A 16 -0.26 -16.84 1.83
CA LEU A 16 0.82 -17.09 2.77
C LEU A 16 0.38 -18.02 3.90
N GLY A 17 -0.80 -17.79 4.46
CA GLY A 17 -1.39 -18.66 5.46
C GLY A 17 -1.59 -20.08 4.93
N SER A 18 -2.13 -20.26 3.73
CA SER A 18 -2.32 -21.58 3.14
C SER A 18 -1.00 -22.30 2.85
N ALA A 19 0.03 -21.59 2.40
CA ALA A 19 1.38 -22.13 2.24
C ALA A 19 1.94 -22.63 3.59
N VAL A 20 1.82 -21.82 4.66
CA VAL A 20 2.24 -22.22 6.02
C VAL A 20 1.45 -23.44 6.50
N ALA A 21 0.14 -23.50 6.24
CA ALA A 21 -0.69 -24.64 6.60
C ALA A 21 -0.27 -25.93 5.86
N ILE A 22 0.03 -25.84 4.56
CA ILE A 22 0.52 -26.97 3.77
C ILE A 22 1.88 -27.46 4.29
N VAL A 23 2.81 -26.55 4.56
CA VAL A 23 4.13 -26.88 5.12
C VAL A 23 3.97 -27.52 6.50
N GLY A 24 3.14 -26.94 7.37
CA GLY A 24 2.82 -27.51 8.68
C GLY A 24 2.24 -28.92 8.58
N ALA A 25 1.28 -29.14 7.69
CA ALA A 25 0.69 -30.45 7.45
C ALA A 25 1.74 -31.47 6.94
N ARG A 26 2.62 -31.06 6.02
CA ARG A 26 3.71 -31.93 5.53
C ARG A 26 4.70 -32.29 6.64
N VAL A 27 5.10 -31.32 7.46
CA VAL A 27 6.00 -31.55 8.59
C VAL A 27 5.37 -32.49 9.62
N ILE A 28 4.09 -32.27 9.94
CA ILE A 28 3.33 -33.15 10.83
C ILE A 28 3.27 -34.57 10.26
N ASN A 29 2.91 -34.75 8.99
CA ASN A 29 2.84 -36.06 8.33
C ASN A 29 4.21 -36.75 8.26
N ALA A 30 5.27 -36.00 7.94
CA ALA A 30 6.64 -36.52 7.88
C ALA A 30 7.17 -36.91 9.28
N ARG A 31 6.74 -36.23 10.34
CA ARG A 31 7.06 -36.64 11.71
C ARG A 31 6.19 -37.79 12.19
N LEU A 32 4.92 -37.86 11.78
CA LEU A 32 4.02 -38.98 12.09
C LEU A 32 4.50 -40.29 11.46
N SER A 33 5.05 -40.25 10.24
CA SER A 33 5.60 -41.45 9.58
C SER A 33 6.85 -41.98 10.30
N ARG A 34 7.55 -41.13 11.06
CA ARG A 34 8.72 -41.51 11.88
C ARG A 34 8.33 -42.03 13.26
N LEU A 35 7.08 -41.85 13.70
CA LEU A 35 6.63 -42.36 14.99
C LEU A 35 6.28 -43.86 14.86
N PRO A 36 6.69 -44.69 15.84
CA PRO A 36 6.38 -46.12 15.81
C PRO A 36 4.86 -46.31 15.78
N ARG A 37 4.38 -47.14 14.86
CA ARG A 37 2.96 -47.54 14.81
C ARG A 37 2.59 -48.15 16.16
N ARG A 38 1.55 -47.59 16.79
CA ARG A 38 1.10 -48.07 18.09
C ARG A 38 0.27 -49.34 17.89
N GLU A 39 0.87 -50.47 18.20
CA GLU A 39 0.18 -51.76 18.23
C GLU A 39 -0.58 -51.87 19.55
N ILE A 40 -1.89 -52.07 19.46
CA ILE A 40 -2.72 -52.36 20.64
C ILE A 40 -3.03 -53.86 20.57
N LEU A 41 -2.62 -54.60 21.60
CA LEU A 41 -2.97 -56.02 21.75
C LEU A 41 -4.49 -56.13 21.89
N LEU A 42 -5.11 -57.06 21.17
CA LEU A 42 -6.55 -57.28 21.29
C LEU A 42 -6.86 -57.81 22.70
N PRO A 43 -7.72 -57.14 23.48
CA PRO A 43 -8.14 -57.66 24.77
C PRO A 43 -8.97 -58.93 24.59
N ASP A 44 -8.84 -59.86 25.53
CA ASP A 44 -9.68 -61.05 25.58
C ASP A 44 -11.16 -60.68 25.67
N GLN A 45 -12.04 -61.52 25.10
CA GLN A 45 -13.48 -61.25 25.00
C GLN A 45 -14.15 -60.88 26.33
N SER A 46 -13.59 -61.36 27.44
CA SER A 46 -14.00 -61.13 28.83
C SER A 46 -13.74 -59.72 29.34
N LEU A 47 -12.84 -58.96 28.71
CA LEU A 47 -12.46 -57.61 29.12
C LEU A 47 -13.25 -56.51 28.39
N LEU A 48 -14.19 -56.88 27.50
CA LEU A 48 -15.01 -55.91 26.79
C LEU A 48 -16.21 -55.47 27.66
N PRO A 49 -16.42 -54.16 27.87
CA PRO A 49 -17.38 -53.64 28.85
C PRO A 49 -18.86 -53.72 28.43
N SER A 50 -19.17 -54.10 27.18
CA SER A 50 -20.57 -54.14 26.71
C SER A 50 -20.89 -55.28 25.75
N ALA A 51 -22.11 -55.81 25.82
CA ALA A 51 -22.61 -56.86 24.95
C ALA A 51 -22.63 -56.44 23.46
N ALA A 52 -22.86 -55.17 23.17
CA ALA A 52 -22.78 -54.62 21.81
C ALA A 52 -21.35 -54.63 21.27
N ALA A 53 -20.35 -54.32 22.11
CA ALA A 53 -18.94 -54.39 21.74
C ALA A 53 -18.50 -55.84 21.50
N GLN A 54 -18.96 -56.79 22.31
CA GLN A 54 -18.71 -58.23 22.11
C GLN A 54 -19.29 -58.73 20.78
N ARG A 55 -20.51 -58.33 20.40
CA ARG A 55 -21.11 -58.68 19.10
C ARG A 55 -20.29 -58.14 17.93
N ARG A 56 -19.81 -56.89 18.01
CA ARG A 56 -18.91 -56.29 16.99
C ARG A 56 -17.56 -57.01 16.93
N TYR A 57 -16.99 -57.38 18.08
CA TYR A 57 -15.75 -58.13 18.18
C TYR A 57 -15.84 -59.50 17.51
N ARG A 58 -16.91 -60.27 17.78
CA ARG A 58 -17.15 -61.56 17.11
C ARG A 58 -17.31 -61.41 15.59
N ARG A 59 -18.01 -60.37 15.12
CA ARG A 59 -18.12 -60.08 13.68
C ARG A 59 -16.77 -59.76 13.05
N MET A 60 -15.89 -59.07 13.78
CA MET A 60 -14.55 -58.72 13.30
C MET A 60 -13.64 -59.95 13.20
N LEU A 61 -13.64 -60.82 14.21
CA LEU A 61 -12.91 -62.09 14.20
C LEU A 61 -13.37 -63.07 13.12
N ARG A 62 -14.68 -63.13 12.85
CA ARG A 62 -15.21 -63.94 11.73
C ARG A 62 -14.64 -63.50 10.37
N ARG A 63 -14.34 -62.21 10.20
CA ARG A 63 -13.74 -61.68 8.97
C ARG A 63 -12.21 -61.84 8.92
N ARG A 64 -11.53 -61.90 10.07
CA ARG A 64 -10.08 -62.06 10.20
C ARG A 64 -9.73 -62.93 11.42
N PRO A 65 -9.68 -64.26 11.26
CA PRO A 65 -9.59 -65.19 12.39
C PRO A 65 -8.24 -65.20 13.13
N GLY A 66 -7.21 -64.53 12.61
CA GLY A 66 -5.87 -64.44 13.25
C GLY A 66 -5.51 -63.06 13.81
N LEU A 67 -6.47 -62.14 13.94
CA LEU A 67 -6.18 -60.75 14.33
C LEU A 67 -5.82 -60.67 15.83
N LYS A 68 -4.52 -60.73 16.17
CA LYS A 68 -4.03 -60.56 17.55
C LYS A 68 -3.70 -59.10 17.92
N ARG A 69 -3.57 -58.24 16.92
CA ARG A 69 -3.10 -56.85 17.08
C ARG A 69 -3.96 -55.89 16.25
N PHE A 70 -4.31 -54.75 16.83
CA PHE A 70 -4.92 -53.64 16.12
C PHE A 70 -3.87 -52.56 15.88
N THR A 71 -3.65 -52.18 14.62
CA THR A 71 -2.79 -51.05 14.28
C THR A 71 -3.60 -49.77 14.37
N ARG A 72 -3.29 -48.92 15.35
CA ARG A 72 -3.91 -47.59 15.45
C ARG A 72 -2.96 -46.57 14.81
N PRO A 73 -3.44 -45.70 13.90
CA PRO A 73 -2.60 -44.62 13.40
C PRO A 73 -2.09 -43.76 14.58
N PRO A 74 -0.84 -43.30 14.53
CA PRO A 74 -0.29 -42.46 15.59
C PRO A 74 -1.17 -41.22 15.76
N LYS A 75 -1.58 -40.95 17.00
CA LYS A 75 -2.43 -39.79 17.31
C LYS A 75 -1.56 -38.53 17.22
N VAL A 76 -1.98 -37.56 16.41
CA VAL A 76 -1.30 -36.27 16.34
C VAL A 76 -1.36 -35.60 17.72
N PRO A 77 -0.21 -35.21 18.31
CA PRO A 77 -0.22 -34.50 19.58
C PRO A 77 -0.87 -33.13 19.40
N ARG A 78 -1.75 -32.75 20.33
CA ARG A 78 -2.49 -31.48 20.29
C ARG A 78 -1.56 -30.27 20.24
N SER A 79 -0.37 -30.37 20.81
CA SER A 79 0.65 -29.31 20.79
C SER A 79 1.12 -28.96 19.38
N TRP A 80 1.19 -29.93 18.45
CA TRP A 80 1.59 -29.66 17.06
C TRP A 80 0.52 -28.89 16.30
N ILE A 81 -0.76 -29.17 16.61
CA ILE A 81 -1.89 -28.43 16.05
C ILE A 81 -1.85 -26.98 16.56
N TRP A 82 -1.57 -26.78 17.85
CA TRP A 82 -1.41 -25.44 18.43
C TRP A 82 -0.23 -24.65 17.83
N LEU A 83 0.92 -25.28 17.63
CA LEU A 83 2.07 -24.65 16.99
C LEU A 83 1.78 -24.24 15.55
N ALA A 84 1.12 -25.11 14.77
CA ALA A 84 0.72 -24.80 13.40
C ALA A 84 -0.30 -23.65 13.36
N ALA A 85 -1.26 -23.63 14.29
CA ALA A 85 -2.24 -22.56 14.40
C ALA A 85 -1.58 -21.22 14.77
N LEU A 86 -0.65 -21.21 15.73
CA LEU A 86 0.13 -20.02 16.10
C LEU A 86 0.96 -19.49 14.95
N ALA A 87 1.63 -20.38 14.20
CA ALA A 87 2.40 -19.98 13.01
C ALA A 87 1.50 -19.37 11.92
N PHE A 88 0.32 -19.96 11.68
CA PHE A 88 -0.66 -19.43 10.73
C PHE A 88 -1.16 -18.04 11.16
N ILE A 89 -1.63 -17.90 12.40
CA ILE A 89 -2.14 -16.63 12.93
C ILE A 89 -1.05 -15.58 12.91
N GLY A 90 0.16 -15.91 13.38
CA GLY A 90 1.29 -15.00 13.37
C GLY A 90 1.66 -14.53 11.96
N THR A 91 1.65 -15.43 10.97
CA THR A 91 1.93 -15.08 9.57
C THR A 91 0.87 -14.14 9.01
N VAL A 92 -0.41 -14.45 9.23
CA VAL A 92 -1.53 -13.61 8.76
C VAL A 92 -1.48 -12.23 9.41
N SER A 93 -1.32 -12.17 10.73
CA SER A 93 -1.23 -10.92 11.50
C SER A 93 -0.03 -10.07 11.07
N LEU A 94 1.15 -10.69 10.92
CA LEU A 94 2.35 -10.00 10.46
C LEU A 94 2.19 -9.45 9.03
N THR A 95 1.59 -10.24 8.14
CA THR A 95 1.35 -9.82 6.75
C THR A 95 0.40 -8.62 6.70
N VAL A 96 -0.68 -8.65 7.49
CA VAL A 96 -1.63 -7.53 7.58
C VAL A 96 -0.97 -6.28 8.17
N TYR A 97 -0.09 -6.46 9.16
CA TYR A 97 0.62 -5.35 9.81
C TYR A 97 1.64 -4.66 8.89
N LEU A 98 2.38 -5.43 8.10
CA LEU A 98 3.37 -4.90 7.16
C LEU A 98 2.74 -4.30 5.90
N MET A 99 1.45 -4.49 5.68
CA MET A 99 0.80 -4.07 4.46
C MET A 99 0.64 -2.54 4.42
N PRO A 100 1.12 -1.86 3.37
CA PRO A 100 1.01 -0.41 3.27
C PRO A 100 -0.46 0.02 3.23
N ASP A 101 -0.77 1.18 3.84
CA ASP A 101 -2.09 1.78 3.78
C ASP A 101 -2.56 1.97 2.33
N GLY A 102 -3.87 1.97 2.10
CA GLY A 102 -4.46 2.08 0.75
C GLY A 102 -3.83 3.16 -0.14
N PRO A 103 -3.66 4.41 0.32
CA PRO A 103 -2.97 5.45 -0.43
C PRO A 103 -1.50 5.16 -0.72
N ARG A 104 -0.78 4.54 0.23
CA ARG A 104 0.62 4.13 0.05
C ARG A 104 0.75 2.99 -0.94
N PHE A 105 -0.19 2.04 -0.94
CA PHE A 105 -0.28 1.00 -1.96
C PHE A 105 -0.55 1.60 -3.34
N GLN A 106 -1.40 2.62 -3.43
CA GLN A 106 -1.63 3.31 -4.70
C GLN A 106 -0.37 4.04 -5.20
N VAL A 107 0.33 4.78 -4.33
CA VAL A 107 1.63 5.39 -4.66
C VAL A 107 2.61 4.32 -5.14
N MET A 108 2.68 3.18 -4.44
CA MET A 108 3.53 2.06 -4.83
C MET A 108 3.17 1.52 -6.22
N VAL A 109 1.90 1.22 -6.49
CA VAL A 109 1.45 0.72 -7.80
C VAL A 109 1.70 1.73 -8.91
N GLU A 110 1.35 3.01 -8.72
CA GLU A 110 1.61 4.07 -9.71
C GLU A 110 3.11 4.22 -9.95
N SER A 111 3.94 4.10 -8.92
CA SER A 111 5.39 4.16 -9.07
C SER A 111 6.03 2.95 -9.78
N VAL A 112 5.33 1.81 -9.82
CA VAL A 112 5.76 0.57 -10.49
C VAL A 112 5.24 0.49 -11.92
N VAL A 113 3.94 0.73 -12.13
CA VAL A 113 3.29 0.68 -13.45
C VAL A 113 3.70 1.88 -14.29
N GLY A 114 3.91 3.02 -13.65
CA GLY A 114 4.17 4.31 -14.27
C GLY A 114 2.93 5.19 -14.27
N TYR A 115 3.16 6.50 -14.23
CA TYR A 115 2.11 7.52 -14.28
C TYR A 115 2.45 8.60 -15.32
N PRO A 116 1.44 9.22 -15.94
CA PRO A 116 1.66 10.35 -16.84
C PRO A 116 2.25 11.51 -16.05
N SER A 117 3.41 12.00 -16.48
CA SER A 117 4.14 13.09 -15.85
C SER A 117 4.65 14.07 -16.89
N THR A 118 4.99 15.28 -16.44
CA THR A 118 5.75 16.22 -17.24
C THR A 118 7.19 16.16 -16.74
N VAL A 119 8.12 15.75 -17.60
CA VAL A 119 9.55 15.66 -17.29
C VAL A 119 10.23 16.94 -17.74
N ILE A 120 10.92 17.58 -16.80
CA ILE A 120 11.73 18.77 -17.03
C ILE A 120 13.19 18.30 -17.05
N GLU A 121 13.86 18.49 -18.17
CA GLU A 121 15.29 18.21 -18.33
C GLU A 121 16.07 19.51 -18.40
N VAL A 122 17.12 19.56 -17.60
CA VAL A 122 17.83 20.80 -17.30
C VAL A 122 19.31 20.48 -17.21
N GLN A 123 20.14 21.20 -17.96
CA GLN A 123 21.58 21.09 -17.82
C GLN A 123 22.06 22.06 -16.73
N VAL A 124 22.58 21.52 -15.64
CA VAL A 124 23.04 22.31 -14.48
C VAL A 124 24.50 21.93 -14.18
N PRO A 125 25.39 22.92 -13.96
CA PRO A 125 26.73 22.64 -13.48
C PRO A 125 26.69 21.91 -12.12
N ALA A 126 27.54 20.91 -11.96
CA ALA A 126 27.65 20.13 -10.72
C ALA A 126 27.83 21.08 -9.51
N GLY A 127 27.00 20.89 -8.48
CA GLY A 127 27.01 21.72 -7.26
C GLY A 127 25.93 22.82 -7.20
N HIS A 128 25.35 23.24 -8.32
CA HIS A 128 24.26 24.23 -8.33
C HIS A 128 22.86 23.59 -8.38
N GLU A 129 22.79 22.26 -8.52
CA GLU A 129 21.53 21.50 -8.61
C GLU A 129 20.62 21.70 -7.40
N GLN A 130 21.18 21.71 -6.18
CA GLN A 130 20.40 21.85 -4.96
C GLN A 130 19.80 23.26 -4.83
N LEU A 131 20.57 24.30 -5.16
CA LEU A 131 20.09 25.68 -5.15
C LEU A 131 18.95 25.88 -6.15
N LEU A 132 19.05 25.26 -7.33
CA LEU A 132 17.98 25.30 -8.33
C LEU A 132 16.73 24.55 -7.87
N LEU A 133 16.90 23.35 -7.30
CA LEU A 133 15.78 22.58 -6.74
C LEU A 133 15.09 23.32 -5.58
N ASP A 134 15.85 24.04 -4.76
CA ASP A 134 15.32 24.85 -3.66
C ASP A 134 14.53 26.06 -4.19
N ALA A 135 15.02 26.72 -5.25
CA ALA A 135 14.31 27.81 -5.92
C ALA A 135 13.01 27.33 -6.60
N TRP A 136 13.01 26.12 -7.17
CA TRP A 136 11.85 25.54 -7.84
C TRP A 136 10.89 24.78 -6.92
N ALA A 137 11.30 24.53 -5.66
CA ALA A 137 10.48 23.88 -4.65
C ALA A 137 9.01 24.35 -4.58
N PRO A 138 8.68 25.66 -4.57
CA PRO A 138 7.29 26.10 -4.49
C PRO A 138 6.44 25.66 -5.70
N VAL A 139 6.99 25.69 -6.91
CA VAL A 139 6.29 25.28 -8.14
C VAL A 139 6.19 23.75 -8.20
N LEU A 140 7.28 23.06 -7.87
CA LEU A 140 7.30 21.59 -7.85
C LEU A 140 6.34 21.03 -6.80
N GLN A 141 6.20 21.68 -5.64
CA GLN A 141 5.24 21.25 -4.60
C GLN A 141 3.79 21.33 -5.05
N GLN A 142 3.41 22.29 -5.90
CA GLN A 142 2.06 22.35 -6.48
C GLN A 142 1.79 21.20 -7.45
N SER A 143 2.85 20.65 -8.05
CA SER A 143 2.76 19.48 -8.93
C SER A 143 2.66 18.15 -8.18
N ALA A 144 2.80 18.15 -6.85
CA ALA A 144 2.60 16.98 -6.01
C ALA A 144 1.12 16.57 -6.05
N ARG A 145 0.86 15.27 -6.26
CA ARG A 145 -0.51 14.76 -6.40
C ARG A 145 -0.96 14.15 -5.08
N PRO A 146 -1.92 14.77 -4.36
CA PRO A 146 -2.52 14.14 -3.20
C PRO A 146 -3.42 12.98 -3.66
N ILE A 147 -3.32 11.86 -2.96
CA ILE A 147 -4.13 10.67 -3.16
C ILE A 147 -4.88 10.44 -1.85
N SER A 148 -6.16 10.77 -1.83
CA SER A 148 -7.04 10.42 -0.70
C SER A 148 -7.80 9.14 -1.02
N MET A 149 -7.98 8.31 0.01
CA MET A 149 -8.77 7.10 -0.10
C MET A 149 -9.67 6.99 1.11
N ARG A 150 -10.97 7.02 0.86
CA ARG A 150 -12.00 6.85 1.88
C ARG A 150 -12.49 5.41 1.87
N TYR A 151 -12.34 4.71 2.98
CA TYR A 151 -12.85 3.35 3.13
C TYR A 151 -13.40 3.12 4.53
N ARG A 152 -14.38 2.21 4.64
CA ARG A 152 -14.89 1.76 5.93
C ARG A 152 -14.03 0.61 6.43
N GLN A 153 -13.41 0.81 7.59
CA GLN A 153 -12.57 -0.22 8.23
C GLN A 153 -13.42 -1.34 8.86
N THR A 154 -14.65 -1.04 9.26
CA THR A 154 -15.61 -1.98 9.83
C THR A 154 -17.02 -1.76 9.25
N ARG A 155 -17.86 -2.80 9.27
CA ARG A 155 -19.22 -2.78 8.67
C ARG A 155 -20.12 -1.66 9.24
N THR A 156 -19.92 -1.30 10.51
CA THR A 156 -20.67 -0.28 11.26
C THR A 156 -19.84 0.97 11.60
N GLY A 157 -18.57 1.02 11.21
CA GLY A 157 -17.68 2.12 11.56
C GLY A 157 -17.81 3.34 10.66
N ASN A 158 -17.41 4.49 11.19
CA ASN A 158 -17.27 5.70 10.40
C ASN A 158 -16.22 5.50 9.30
N PRO A 159 -16.47 6.04 8.09
CA PRO A 159 -15.49 5.97 7.02
C PRO A 159 -14.24 6.74 7.42
N VAL A 160 -13.09 6.09 7.31
CA VAL A 160 -11.79 6.70 7.57
C VAL A 160 -11.25 7.22 6.24
N GLU A 161 -10.82 8.47 6.23
CA GLU A 161 -10.13 9.06 5.09
C GLU A 161 -8.63 9.05 5.35
N VAL A 162 -7.91 8.27 4.55
CA VAL A 162 -6.45 8.15 4.65
C VAL A 162 -5.84 8.88 3.46
N HIS A 163 -4.75 9.60 3.71
CA HIS A 163 -4.08 10.45 2.74
C HIS A 163 -2.69 9.90 2.42
N GLY A 164 -2.34 9.89 1.14
CA GLY A 164 -1.00 9.67 0.62
C GLY A 164 -0.63 10.79 -0.35
N VAL A 165 0.66 11.01 -0.58
CA VAL A 165 1.14 12.01 -1.54
C VAL A 165 2.08 11.31 -2.50
N LEU A 166 1.84 11.45 -3.80
CA LEU A 166 2.80 11.04 -4.82
C LEU A 166 3.84 12.18 -4.95
N PRO A 167 5.10 11.96 -4.52
CA PRO A 167 6.10 13.02 -4.52
C PRO A 167 6.60 13.28 -5.94
N VAL A 168 7.09 14.50 -6.15
CA VAL A 168 7.90 14.85 -7.32
C VAL A 168 9.16 13.99 -7.31
N GLN A 169 9.53 13.43 -8.44
CA GLN A 169 10.72 12.59 -8.59
C GLN A 169 11.84 13.39 -9.24
N VAL A 170 13.05 13.25 -8.72
CA VAL A 170 14.25 13.91 -9.22
C VAL A 170 15.26 12.86 -9.58
N ARG A 171 15.89 13.01 -10.74
CA ARG A 171 16.95 12.14 -11.23
C ARG A 171 18.13 12.97 -11.64
N ARG A 172 19.30 12.61 -11.11
CA ARG A 172 20.57 13.29 -11.36
C ARG A 172 21.44 12.39 -12.23
N GLN A 173 21.81 12.89 -13.40
CA GLN A 173 22.67 12.21 -14.38
C GLN A 173 23.84 13.12 -14.76
N GLY A 174 24.84 13.22 -13.89
CA GLY A 174 26.00 14.08 -14.12
C GLY A 174 25.60 15.54 -14.20
N ARG A 175 25.68 16.16 -15.39
CA ARG A 175 25.26 17.55 -15.63
C ARG A 175 23.77 17.69 -15.98
N LEU A 176 23.05 16.59 -16.15
CA LEU A 176 21.63 16.59 -16.49
C LEU A 176 20.79 16.33 -15.24
N LEU A 177 19.93 17.29 -14.90
CA LEU A 177 18.92 17.18 -13.88
C LEU A 177 17.56 16.95 -14.55
N GLN A 178 16.94 15.80 -14.26
CA GLN A 178 15.60 15.45 -14.70
C GLN A 178 14.64 15.53 -13.52
N VAL A 179 13.52 16.25 -13.67
CA VAL A 179 12.48 16.38 -12.63
C VAL A 179 11.15 15.95 -13.23
N ALA A 180 10.52 14.93 -12.65
CA ALA A 180 9.21 14.44 -13.08
C ALA A 180 8.12 14.89 -12.10
N THR A 181 7.15 15.65 -12.61
CA THR A 181 5.98 16.09 -11.84
C THR A 181 5.04 14.91 -11.53
N ALA A 182 4.31 14.98 -10.42
CA ALA A 182 3.36 13.90 -10.06
C ALA A 182 1.99 14.03 -10.77
N ARG A 183 1.79 15.11 -11.55
CA ARG A 183 0.62 15.36 -12.40
C ARG A 183 1.08 15.92 -13.75
N PRO A 184 0.42 15.56 -14.87
CA PRO A 184 0.67 16.25 -16.14
C PRO A 184 0.28 17.72 -16.01
N MET A 185 1.22 18.61 -16.31
CA MET A 185 1.03 20.05 -16.34
C MET A 185 1.29 20.56 -17.74
N ASP A 186 0.64 21.68 -18.09
CA ASP A 186 0.92 22.38 -19.33
C ASP A 186 2.39 22.83 -19.34
N ALA A 187 3.10 22.47 -20.41
CA ALA A 187 4.53 22.72 -20.56
C ALA A 187 4.84 24.22 -20.68
N ALA A 188 3.94 25.02 -21.25
CA ALA A 188 4.12 26.47 -21.36
C ALA A 188 4.00 27.15 -19.98
N ALA A 189 2.89 26.91 -19.28
CA ALA A 189 2.66 27.45 -17.94
C ALA A 189 3.73 27.01 -16.93
N LEU A 190 4.16 25.74 -16.99
CA LEU A 190 5.22 25.23 -16.12
C LEU A 190 6.56 25.93 -16.40
N ARG A 191 6.90 26.15 -17.67
CA ARG A 191 8.14 26.85 -18.05
C ARG A 191 8.15 28.29 -17.53
N GLU A 192 7.03 28.99 -17.64
CA GLU A 192 6.90 30.36 -17.17
C GLU A 192 6.99 30.45 -15.63
N ALA A 193 6.29 29.56 -14.91
CA ALA A 193 6.34 29.52 -13.45
C ALA A 193 7.75 29.18 -12.92
N LEU A 194 8.47 28.26 -13.57
CA LEU A 194 9.86 27.94 -13.21
C LEU A 194 10.79 29.11 -13.45
N ARG A 195 10.66 29.80 -14.60
CA ARG A 195 11.43 31.02 -14.92
C ARG A 195 11.16 32.15 -13.93
N ALA A 196 9.91 32.34 -13.53
CA ALA A 196 9.54 33.35 -12.54
C ALA A 196 10.19 33.08 -11.16
N CYS A 197 10.39 31.82 -10.79
CA CYS A 197 11.03 31.44 -9.53
C CYS A 197 12.56 31.47 -9.59
N SER A 198 13.15 31.26 -10.77
CA SER A 198 14.60 31.36 -10.99
C SER A 198 14.92 32.66 -11.72
N ALA A 199 15.02 33.77 -10.97
CA ALA A 199 15.21 35.14 -11.47
C ALA A 199 16.46 35.40 -12.36
N SER A 200 17.22 34.38 -12.75
CA SER A 200 18.55 34.54 -13.35
C SER A 200 19.04 33.40 -14.25
N SER A 201 18.20 32.44 -14.64
CA SER A 201 18.69 31.24 -15.32
C SER A 201 18.25 31.16 -16.77
N ASP A 202 19.12 31.63 -17.69
CA ASP A 202 19.08 31.31 -19.13
C ASP A 202 19.51 29.85 -19.36
N ILE A 203 18.86 28.94 -18.63
CA ILE A 203 19.11 27.51 -18.69
C ILE A 203 18.13 26.92 -19.70
N ALA A 204 18.63 26.15 -20.65
CA ALA A 204 17.81 25.44 -21.60
C ALA A 204 16.90 24.42 -20.88
N LEU A 205 15.61 24.75 -20.77
CA LEU A 205 14.57 23.90 -20.18
C LEU A 205 13.87 23.09 -21.27
N ASN A 206 14.23 21.81 -21.39
CA ASN A 206 13.49 20.88 -22.22
C ASN A 206 12.37 20.27 -21.38
N ILE A 207 11.11 20.48 -21.77
CA ILE A 207 9.94 20.02 -21.01
C ILE A 207 9.13 19.10 -21.92
N GLN A 208 8.98 17.84 -21.52
CA GLN A 208 8.33 16.82 -22.34
C GLN A 208 7.30 16.03 -21.53
N PRO A 209 6.10 15.79 -22.09
CA PRO A 209 5.15 14.86 -21.50
C PRO A 209 5.67 13.43 -21.64
N ARG A 210 5.76 12.69 -20.54
CA ARG A 210 6.25 11.31 -20.53
C ARG A 210 5.65 10.51 -19.39
N THR A 211 5.40 9.24 -19.63
CA THR A 211 5.07 8.28 -18.56
C THR A 211 6.33 7.89 -17.82
N VAL A 212 6.38 8.16 -16.51
CA VAL A 212 7.54 7.85 -15.65
C VAL A 212 7.16 6.74 -14.68
N ALA A 213 8.01 5.72 -14.60
CA ALA A 213 7.89 4.61 -13.66
C ALA A 213 9.15 4.55 -12.77
N PRO A 214 9.17 5.26 -11.62
CA PRO A 214 10.35 5.42 -10.77
C PRO A 214 10.99 4.10 -10.31
N TRP A 215 10.21 3.03 -10.13
CA TRP A 215 10.74 1.73 -9.74
C TRP A 215 11.34 0.92 -10.90
N ARG A 216 10.95 1.24 -12.14
CA ARG A 216 11.47 0.57 -13.34
C ARG A 216 12.67 1.30 -13.92
N GLU A 217 12.80 2.60 -13.64
CA GLU A 217 13.86 3.45 -14.14
C GLU A 217 14.86 3.79 -13.03
N TRP A 218 16.13 3.43 -13.21
CA TRP A 218 17.15 3.73 -12.20
C TRP A 218 17.43 5.24 -12.05
N GLY A 219 17.63 5.67 -10.81
CA GLY A 219 18.14 7.00 -10.46
C GLY A 219 17.08 8.03 -10.07
N TRP A 220 15.80 7.68 -10.09
CA TRP A 220 14.74 8.52 -9.53
C TRP A 220 14.75 8.48 -8.01
N GLN A 221 14.70 9.67 -7.40
CA GLN A 221 14.62 9.86 -5.96
C GLN A 221 13.49 10.84 -5.64
N PRO A 222 12.70 10.60 -4.57
CA PRO A 222 11.67 11.54 -4.17
C PRO A 222 12.31 12.84 -3.72
N LEU A 223 11.76 13.98 -4.16
CA LEU A 223 12.17 15.29 -3.68
C LEU A 223 11.95 15.34 -2.15
N PRO A 224 13.01 15.56 -1.34
CA PRO A 224 12.92 15.40 0.10
C PRO A 224 11.97 16.41 0.72
N ALA A 225 11.09 15.93 1.60
CA ALA A 225 10.14 16.75 2.36
C ALA A 225 10.80 17.71 3.38
N ARG A 226 12.14 17.82 3.43
CA ARG A 226 12.85 18.80 4.27
C ARG A 226 12.49 20.25 3.89
N LEU A 227 12.05 20.47 2.65
CA LEU A 227 11.50 21.75 2.20
C LEU A 227 10.04 22.00 2.66
N THR A 228 9.39 20.99 3.24
CA THR A 228 7.98 21.02 3.67
C THR A 228 7.83 21.54 5.11
N ASN A 229 8.76 21.22 6.01
CA ASN A 229 8.70 21.67 7.42
C ASN A 229 9.32 23.05 7.68
N GLN A 230 10.20 23.53 6.80
CA GLN A 230 10.80 24.86 6.98
C GLN A 230 9.79 26.00 6.79
N ARG A 231 8.68 25.78 6.04
CA ARG A 231 7.59 26.76 5.92
C ARG A 231 6.73 26.90 7.16
N LEU A 232 6.58 25.87 8.00
CA LEU A 232 5.88 26.03 9.28
C LEU A 232 6.66 26.92 10.25
N ASN A 233 8.00 26.87 10.20
CA ASN A 233 8.85 27.73 11.03
C ASN A 233 9.18 29.10 10.40
N ARG A 234 9.19 29.23 9.07
CA ARG A 234 9.39 30.53 8.36
C ARG A 234 8.10 31.29 8.04
N ALA A 235 6.93 30.67 8.07
CA ALA A 235 5.66 31.42 7.98
C ALA A 235 5.44 32.34 9.19
N ALA A 236 6.18 32.13 10.29
CA ALA A 236 6.29 33.09 11.41
C ALA A 236 7.30 34.24 11.13
N ALA A 237 8.04 34.20 10.02
CA ALA A 237 9.08 35.16 9.68
C ALA A 237 9.12 35.42 8.15
N SER A 238 8.06 36.07 7.65
CA SER A 238 7.97 36.78 6.36
C SER A 238 8.08 35.97 5.03
N PRO A 239 7.30 36.32 3.99
CA PRO A 239 7.24 35.56 2.74
C PRO A 239 8.27 36.03 1.69
N PRO A 240 8.87 35.12 0.90
CA PRO A 240 9.23 35.41 -0.47
C PRO A 240 8.08 35.00 -1.40
N THR A 241 7.50 36.02 -2.02
CA THR A 241 6.36 35.97 -2.93
C THR A 241 6.80 35.48 -4.31
N CYS A 242 6.45 34.25 -4.66
CA CYS A 242 6.28 33.87 -6.07
C CYS A 242 4.77 33.80 -6.31
N CYS A 243 4.16 34.94 -6.63
CA CYS A 243 2.79 34.98 -7.12
C CYS A 243 2.78 34.67 -8.63
N PRO A 244 1.91 33.77 -9.12
CA PRO A 244 1.73 33.55 -10.55
C PRO A 244 0.89 34.68 -11.19
N PRO A 245 1.00 34.90 -12.50
CA PRO A 245 0.11 35.80 -13.24
C PRO A 245 -1.23 35.12 -13.55
N GLY A 246 -2.32 35.87 -13.37
CA GLY A 246 -3.53 35.78 -14.21
C GLY A 246 -4.45 34.56 -14.07
N SER A 247 -5.25 34.51 -12.99
CA SER A 247 -6.62 33.95 -13.09
C SER A 247 -7.60 35.12 -13.12
N GLY A 248 -7.86 35.63 -14.32
CA GLY A 248 -8.91 36.62 -14.54
C GLY A 248 -10.28 35.95 -14.42
N ASN A 249 -10.89 36.04 -13.25
CA ASN A 249 -12.33 35.85 -13.10
C ASN A 249 -12.96 37.23 -12.90
N GLY A 250 -13.73 37.66 -13.90
CA GLY A 250 -14.50 38.89 -13.88
C GLY A 250 -15.47 38.91 -12.71
N ALA A 251 -15.22 39.80 -11.77
CA ALA A 251 -16.20 40.22 -10.79
C ALA A 251 -17.14 41.24 -11.45
N HIS A 252 -18.30 40.79 -11.91
CA HIS A 252 -19.45 41.67 -12.10
C HIS A 252 -19.84 42.20 -10.72
N ALA A 253 -19.57 43.49 -10.51
CA ALA A 253 -20.05 44.23 -9.35
C ALA A 253 -21.58 44.32 -9.41
N LEU A 254 -22.26 43.68 -8.45
CA LEU A 254 -23.62 44.02 -8.06
C LEU A 254 -23.56 45.22 -7.10
N PRO A 255 -24.26 46.34 -7.36
CA PRO A 255 -24.41 47.40 -6.38
C PRO A 255 -25.43 47.04 -5.29
N PRO A 256 -25.28 47.58 -4.07
CA PRO A 256 -26.08 47.22 -2.90
C PRO A 256 -27.47 47.87 -2.88
N ALA A 257 -28.35 47.22 -2.12
CA ALA A 257 -29.76 47.48 -1.93
C ALA A 257 -30.10 48.90 -1.44
N ALA A 258 -31.11 49.51 -2.07
CA ALA A 258 -31.85 50.65 -1.54
C ALA A 258 -33.27 50.18 -1.13
N ALA A 259 -33.72 50.66 0.02
CA ALA A 259 -34.92 50.26 0.76
C ALA A 259 -36.26 50.57 0.05
N PRO A 260 -37.36 49.86 0.39
CA PRO A 260 -38.69 50.11 -0.17
C PRO A 260 -39.45 51.21 0.60
N PRO A 261 -40.38 51.90 -0.06
CA PRO A 261 -41.75 51.98 0.49
C PRO A 261 -42.82 52.07 -0.64
N PRO A 262 -44.09 52.35 -0.34
CA PRO A 262 -45.10 51.40 0.09
C PRO A 262 -46.25 51.23 -0.93
N SER A 263 -47.08 50.23 -0.66
CA SER A 263 -48.34 49.90 -1.33
C SER A 263 -49.30 51.09 -1.48
N ALA A 264 -49.82 51.28 -2.70
CA ALA A 264 -51.16 51.84 -2.93
C ALA A 264 -51.67 51.45 -4.33
N THR A 265 -52.69 50.58 -4.34
CA THR A 265 -53.67 50.30 -5.41
C THR A 265 -54.46 51.57 -5.78
N PRO A 266 -55.13 51.63 -6.95
CA PRO A 266 -56.40 50.93 -7.19
C PRO A 266 -56.32 49.78 -8.20
#